data_AF-A0A4R2C222-F1
#
_entry.id   AF-A0A4R2C222-F1
#
_cell.length_a   1.000
_cell.length_b   1.000
_cell.length_c   1.000
_cell.angle_alpha   90.00
_cell.angle_beta   90.00
_cell.angle_gamma   90.00
#
_symmetry.space_group_name_H-M   'P 1'
#
loop_
_entity.id
_entity.type
_entity.pdbx_description
1 polymer ?
#
loop_
_entity_poly.entity_id
_entity_poly.type
_entity_poly.pdbx_seq_one_letter_code
_entity_poly.pdbx_strand_id
1 'polypeptide(L)'
;MNDHPDDRFDELMRRALAEEADRIEPADGLHEIQARVRDQRKPVNRRPWALAVGAAVVGTAAAVGAFTLLDDNTRNADQPEVAGSPSATASATIQPSTEASAGPSALPTSMPSAKPSQTINSSTEPPKTVGVPEAEVKARAVPVYWVGRTIGNDTGAGVRLYRTFTRISGRPTLEAVRTMTSEKSSDPDYYSPWIGSAVNSVTKSGDLVTVDFKLLPREKLDPAAANIATQQLVYTVQAVLGDSSQQILVTEQGQATRELFGQALSGQPLSRAQAMDVQALVWIESPEQKATVRSPVTVRGTAAAYEATVNWQATNLKTKTVVKNYTNTQEGMKFSPFTFTTKLAPGEWQLEVFMLSGEDGHITDTDSKTIFVK
;
A
#
# COMPACT_ATOMS: atom_id res chain seq x y z
N MET A 1 -36.72 -13.40 20.15
CA MET A 1 -35.52 -13.06 19.35
C MET A 1 -35.44 -11.55 19.27
N ASN A 2 -34.51 -10.93 19.99
CA ASN A 2 -34.19 -9.50 19.79
C ASN A 2 -33.06 -9.46 18.76
N ASP A 3 -33.39 -9.16 17.50
CA ASP A 3 -32.38 -8.81 16.50
C ASP A 3 -31.84 -7.41 16.84
N HIS A 4 -30.61 -7.33 17.34
CA HIS A 4 -29.95 -6.05 17.52
C HIS A 4 -29.40 -5.58 16.17
N PRO A 5 -29.60 -4.31 15.77
CA PRO A 5 -29.10 -3.76 14.51
C PRO A 5 -27.58 -3.91 14.34
N ASP A 6 -26.85 -3.88 15.46
CA ASP A 6 -25.40 -4.02 15.54
C ASP A 6 -24.95 -5.40 15.06
N ASP A 7 -25.63 -6.48 15.47
CA ASP A 7 -25.28 -7.85 15.06
C ASP A 7 -25.36 -8.04 13.53
N ARG A 8 -26.33 -7.39 12.88
CA ARG A 8 -26.48 -7.45 11.42
C ARG A 8 -25.40 -6.64 10.71
N PHE A 9 -24.98 -5.51 11.27
CA PHE A 9 -23.87 -4.73 10.72
C PHE A 9 -22.55 -5.46 10.93
N ASP A 10 -22.33 -6.03 12.10
CA ASP A 10 -21.15 -6.84 12.43
C ASP A 10 -20.99 -8.04 11.49
N GLU A 11 -22.09 -8.69 11.09
CA GLU A 11 -22.03 -9.78 10.11
C GLU A 11 -21.71 -9.28 8.69
N LEU A 12 -22.23 -8.12 8.30
CA LEU A 12 -21.86 -7.47 7.03
C LEU A 12 -20.39 -7.06 7.02
N MET A 13 -19.92 -6.48 8.13
CA MET A 13 -18.54 -6.12 8.38
C MET A 13 -17.64 -7.35 8.29
N ARG A 14 -17.98 -8.43 9.00
CA ARG A 14 -17.23 -9.68 9.00
C ARG A 14 -17.07 -10.25 7.60
N ARG A 15 -18.15 -10.24 6.81
CA ARG A 15 -18.10 -10.69 5.42
C ARG A 15 -17.19 -9.80 4.57
N ALA A 16 -17.31 -8.48 4.70
CA ALA A 16 -16.49 -7.53 3.97
C ALA A 16 -15.00 -7.66 4.34
N LEU A 17 -14.68 -7.90 5.61
CA LEU A 17 -13.33 -8.14 6.09
C LEU A 17 -12.72 -9.42 5.53
N ALA A 18 -13.48 -10.52 5.51
CA ALA A 18 -13.02 -11.78 4.94
C ALA A 18 -12.74 -11.64 3.43
N GLU A 19 -13.63 -10.97 2.71
CA GLU A 19 -13.49 -10.72 1.28
C GLU A 19 -12.22 -9.90 0.97
N GLU A 20 -11.85 -8.97 1.87
CA GLU A 20 -10.71 -8.08 1.69
C GLU A 20 -9.38 -8.67 2.14
N ALA A 21 -9.38 -9.55 3.14
CA ALA A 21 -8.17 -10.24 3.60
C ALA A 21 -7.57 -11.13 2.49
N ASP A 22 -8.41 -11.77 1.69
CA ASP A 22 -7.99 -12.62 0.56
C ASP A 22 -7.39 -11.81 -0.61
N ARG A 23 -7.50 -10.47 -0.60
CA ARG A 23 -7.09 -9.58 -1.71
C ARG A 23 -5.74 -8.92 -1.51
N ILE A 24 -5.07 -9.22 -0.41
CA ILE A 24 -3.73 -8.73 -0.12
C ILE A 24 -2.74 -9.71 -0.77
N GLU A 25 -2.72 -9.74 -2.10
CA GLU A 25 -1.70 -10.44 -2.86
C GLU A 25 -0.48 -9.52 -3.09
N PRO A 26 0.75 -10.04 -3.00
CA PRO A 26 1.96 -9.27 -3.23
C PRO A 26 2.04 -8.86 -4.70
N ALA A 27 2.11 -7.56 -4.96
CA ALA A 27 2.68 -7.11 -6.24
C ALA A 27 4.17 -7.48 -6.24
N ASP A 28 4.65 -8.11 -7.30
CA ASP A 28 6.08 -8.39 -7.51
C ASP A 28 6.84 -7.07 -7.75
N GLY A 29 7.13 -6.35 -6.66
CA GLY A 29 7.73 -5.02 -6.67
C GLY A 29 9.24 -5.02 -6.92
N LEU A 30 9.83 -6.17 -7.25
CA LEU A 30 11.29 -6.31 -7.36
C LEU A 30 11.86 -5.41 -8.47
N HIS A 31 11.10 -5.24 -9.56
CA HIS A 31 11.45 -4.33 -10.66
C HIS A 31 11.37 -2.85 -10.25
N GLU A 32 10.43 -2.49 -9.38
CA GLU A 32 10.23 -1.14 -8.88
C GLU A 32 11.32 -0.74 -7.87
N ILE A 33 11.73 -1.68 -7.00
CA ILE A 33 12.88 -1.53 -6.11
C ILE A 33 14.17 -1.38 -6.92
N GLN A 34 14.37 -2.21 -7.95
CA GLN A 34 15.52 -2.08 -8.84
C GLN A 34 15.55 -0.73 -9.58
N ALA A 35 14.39 -0.22 -10.01
CA ALA A 35 14.30 1.09 -10.64
C ALA A 35 14.65 2.23 -9.66
N ARG A 36 14.11 2.18 -8.43
CA ARG A 36 14.39 3.17 -7.37
C ARG A 36 15.88 3.18 -6.96
N VAL A 37 16.52 2.00 -6.86
CA VAL A 37 17.95 1.87 -6.55
C VAL A 37 18.83 2.41 -7.70
N ARG A 38 18.40 2.27 -8.96
CA ARG A 38 19.12 2.84 -10.11
C ARG A 38 19.05 4.37 -10.13
N ASP A 39 17.90 4.96 -9.79
CA ASP A 39 17.77 6.42 -9.73
C ASP A 39 18.56 7.04 -8.57
N GLN A 40 18.68 6.35 -7.44
CA GLN A 40 19.56 6.76 -6.33
C GLN A 40 21.05 6.61 -6.66
N ARG A 41 21.42 5.76 -7.64
CA ARG A 41 22.80 5.54 -8.10
C ARG A 41 23.23 6.43 -9.26
N LYS A 42 22.50 7.50 -9.60
CA LYS A 42 23.00 8.48 -10.58
C LYS A 42 24.26 9.16 -10.00
N PRO A 43 25.45 8.98 -10.62
CA PRO A 43 26.66 9.63 -10.14
C PRO A 43 26.50 11.14 -10.34
N VAL A 44 26.52 11.89 -9.25
CA VAL A 44 26.59 13.35 -9.28
C VAL A 44 27.85 13.72 -10.06
N ASN A 45 27.68 14.39 -11.20
CA ASN A 45 28.77 14.84 -12.06
C ASN A 45 29.55 15.94 -11.32
N ARG A 46 30.60 15.57 -10.57
CA ARG A 46 31.41 16.50 -9.78
C ARG A 46 32.44 17.17 -10.69
N ARG A 47 32.21 18.45 -11.02
CA ARG A 47 33.24 19.34 -11.59
C ARG A 47 34.38 19.55 -10.57
N PRO A 48 35.65 19.56 -11.00
CA PRO A 48 36.78 19.75 -10.10
C PRO A 48 36.98 21.24 -9.81
N TRP A 49 36.88 21.63 -8.56
CA TRP A 49 37.49 22.86 -8.06
C TRP A 49 38.59 22.46 -7.09
N ALA A 50 39.82 22.83 -7.44
CA ALA A 50 40.93 22.80 -6.51
C ALA A 50 40.77 23.99 -5.55
N LEU A 51 40.99 23.79 -4.25
CA LEU A 51 41.92 24.59 -3.43
C LEU A 51 41.90 24.18 -1.94
N ALA A 52 43.13 24.11 -1.42
CA ALA A 52 43.60 24.54 -0.10
C ALA A 52 43.29 23.70 1.15
N VAL A 53 44.40 23.15 1.65
CA VAL A 53 44.68 22.53 2.95
C VAL A 53 44.44 23.49 4.12
N GLY A 54 43.80 23.01 5.18
CA GLY A 54 43.72 23.68 6.49
C GLY A 54 43.34 22.68 7.58
N ALA A 55 44.31 22.30 8.40
CA ALA A 55 44.20 21.29 9.44
C ALA A 55 43.37 21.76 10.64
N ALA A 56 42.51 20.89 11.16
CA ALA A 56 42.13 20.84 12.57
C ALA A 56 41.64 19.43 12.93
N VAL A 57 42.45 18.77 13.76
CA VAL A 57 42.21 17.49 14.42
C VAL A 57 41.07 17.64 15.43
N VAL A 58 40.12 16.69 15.51
CA VAL A 58 39.61 16.06 16.75
C VAL A 58 38.59 14.93 16.39
N GLY A 59 38.94 13.70 16.77
CA GLY A 59 38.03 12.69 17.34
C GLY A 59 36.96 12.04 16.46
N THR A 60 37.31 10.99 15.72
CA THR A 60 36.35 9.95 15.31
C THR A 60 36.83 8.58 15.78
N ALA A 61 36.03 7.96 16.65
CA ALA A 61 36.11 6.54 16.97
C ALA A 61 34.81 5.89 16.48
N ALA A 62 34.86 5.28 15.31
CA ALA A 62 33.89 4.27 14.88
C ALA A 62 34.65 3.27 14.03
N ALA A 63 34.96 2.13 14.63
CA ALA A 63 35.65 1.02 13.98
C ALA A 63 34.76 0.44 12.88
N VAL A 64 35.14 0.64 11.62
CA VAL A 64 34.67 -0.17 10.50
C VAL A 64 35.73 -1.26 10.30
N GLY A 65 35.43 -2.47 10.78
CA GLY A 65 36.24 -3.65 10.51
C GLY A 65 36.07 -4.08 9.05
N ALA A 66 37.08 -3.78 8.23
CA ALA A 66 37.22 -4.34 6.90
C ALA A 66 38.19 -5.53 6.97
N PHE A 67 37.73 -6.73 6.64
CA PHE A 67 38.58 -7.90 6.48
C PHE A 67 39.28 -7.83 5.12
N THR A 68 40.59 -7.59 5.15
CA THR A 68 41.51 -7.85 4.02
C THR A 68 42.15 -9.22 4.22
N LEU A 69 42.01 -10.10 3.22
CA LEU A 69 42.74 -11.37 3.12
C LEU A 69 44.17 -11.09 2.66
N LEU A 70 45.16 -11.49 3.45
CA LEU A 70 46.54 -11.68 2.99
C LEU A 70 47.10 -12.97 3.63
N ASP A 71 47.47 -13.90 2.76
CA ASP A 71 48.39 -15.01 3.02
C ASP A 71 49.84 -14.50 3.07
N ASP A 72 50.66 -14.97 4.01
CA ASP A 72 51.84 -15.83 3.73
C ASP A 72 52.62 -16.23 5.02
N ASN A 73 52.63 -17.54 5.28
CA ASN A 73 53.76 -18.44 5.60
C ASN A 73 54.88 -18.05 6.60
N THR A 74 55.03 -18.82 7.70
CA THR A 74 56.22 -19.70 8.00
C THR A 74 56.17 -20.42 9.36
N ARG A 75 56.21 -21.77 9.31
CA ARG A 75 56.95 -22.76 10.15
C ARG A 75 56.87 -22.74 11.70
N ASN A 76 56.23 -23.75 12.33
CA ASN A 76 56.79 -25.05 12.75
C ASN A 76 56.01 -25.72 13.90
N ALA A 77 55.77 -27.04 13.73
CA ALA A 77 55.65 -28.15 14.70
C ALA A 77 54.66 -28.05 15.89
N ASP A 78 53.55 -28.81 15.84
CA ASP A 78 53.43 -30.14 16.44
C ASP A 78 52.05 -30.78 16.10
N GLN A 79 52.04 -32.07 15.76
CA GLN A 79 50.87 -32.90 15.46
C GLN A 79 50.63 -33.87 16.64
N PRO A 80 49.40 -34.36 16.89
CA PRO A 80 48.86 -35.56 16.20
C PRO A 80 47.38 -35.41 15.77
N GLU A 81 46.99 -35.84 14.56
CA GLU A 81 46.30 -37.13 14.24
C GLU A 81 44.77 -37.11 14.51
N VAL A 82 43.78 -37.53 13.70
CA VAL A 82 43.56 -37.94 12.28
C VAL A 82 42.05 -37.82 12.02
N ALA A 83 41.69 -37.58 10.74
CA ALA A 83 40.45 -37.90 9.98
C ALA A 83 39.97 -36.64 9.23
N GLY A 84 39.89 -36.53 7.91
CA GLY A 84 39.92 -37.49 6.81
C GLY A 84 39.09 -36.87 5.68
N SER A 85 39.75 -36.27 4.69
CA SER A 85 39.21 -35.91 3.37
C SER A 85 40.43 -35.82 2.45
N PRO A 86 40.37 -36.33 1.21
CA PRO A 86 39.75 -35.54 0.14
C PRO A 86 39.16 -36.37 -1.02
N SER A 87 38.40 -35.69 -1.89
CA SER A 87 38.62 -35.82 -3.34
C SER A 87 37.91 -34.68 -4.08
N ALA A 88 38.71 -33.72 -4.54
CA ALA A 88 38.35 -32.81 -5.63
C ALA A 88 38.66 -33.52 -6.96
N THR A 89 37.80 -33.33 -7.96
CA THR A 89 38.14 -33.61 -9.37
C THR A 89 38.15 -32.30 -10.13
N ALA A 90 39.23 -32.09 -10.89
CA ALA A 90 39.57 -30.89 -11.61
C ALA A 90 38.89 -30.77 -12.99
N SER A 91 38.96 -29.53 -13.47
CA SER A 91 38.63 -28.89 -14.75
C SER A 91 38.71 -29.70 -16.05
N ALA A 92 37.97 -29.23 -17.07
CA ALA A 92 38.48 -29.15 -18.44
C ALA A 92 37.87 -27.96 -19.23
N THR A 93 38.78 -27.11 -19.72
CA THR A 93 38.62 -26.03 -20.70
C THR A 93 38.62 -26.59 -22.12
N ILE A 94 37.79 -26.10 -23.06
CA ILE A 94 38.09 -26.12 -24.50
C ILE A 94 37.58 -24.82 -25.19
N GLN A 95 38.46 -24.21 -25.99
CA GLN A 95 38.33 -23.01 -26.83
C GLN A 95 37.90 -23.38 -28.29
N PRO A 96 37.78 -22.47 -29.28
CA PRO A 96 36.80 -22.56 -30.37
C PRO A 96 37.37 -23.14 -31.68
N SER A 97 36.51 -23.39 -32.66
CA SER A 97 36.92 -23.57 -34.07
C SER A 97 35.84 -23.09 -35.02
N THR A 98 36.24 -22.17 -35.89
CA THR A 98 35.58 -21.68 -37.11
C THR A 98 35.80 -22.65 -38.27
N GLU A 99 34.79 -22.86 -39.13
CA GLU A 99 35.01 -22.89 -40.59
C GLU A 99 33.69 -22.73 -41.38
N ALA A 100 33.81 -22.03 -42.50
CA ALA A 100 32.75 -21.63 -43.44
C ALA A 100 32.54 -22.68 -44.55
N SER A 101 31.42 -22.59 -45.31
CA SER A 101 31.46 -22.40 -46.78
C SER A 101 30.09 -22.58 -47.48
N ALA A 102 29.80 -21.62 -48.38
CA ALA A 102 29.08 -21.66 -49.67
C ALA A 102 27.55 -21.88 -49.80
N GLY A 103 26.90 -20.94 -50.51
CA GLY A 103 25.53 -20.98 -51.08
C GLY A 103 25.43 -21.79 -52.40
N PRO A 104 24.36 -21.66 -53.24
CA PRO A 104 23.90 -20.37 -53.79
C PRO A 104 22.37 -20.17 -54.05
N SER A 105 22.02 -18.89 -54.26
CA SER A 105 21.04 -18.26 -55.19
C SER A 105 19.95 -19.07 -55.93
N ALA A 106 18.70 -18.57 -55.91
CA ALA A 106 17.91 -18.24 -57.11
C ALA A 106 16.60 -17.45 -56.82
N LEU A 107 16.42 -16.33 -57.53
CA LEU A 107 15.16 -15.64 -57.85
C LEU A 107 14.74 -16.06 -59.29
N PRO A 108 13.44 -16.11 -59.65
CA PRO A 108 12.78 -15.03 -60.44
C PRO A 108 11.25 -14.84 -60.08
N THR A 109 10.64 -13.64 -60.04
CA THR A 109 10.06 -12.76 -61.10
C THR A 109 8.51 -12.82 -61.26
N SER A 110 7.88 -11.66 -61.01
CA SER A 110 6.64 -11.01 -61.57
C SER A 110 5.21 -11.65 -61.58
N MET A 111 4.28 -10.94 -60.89
CA MET A 111 2.91 -10.43 -61.25
C MET A 111 2.06 -11.08 -62.38
N PRO A 112 0.71 -11.17 -62.23
CA PRO A 112 -0.16 -9.99 -62.43
C PRO A 112 -1.43 -9.82 -61.56
N SER A 113 -1.79 -8.54 -61.41
CA SER A 113 -3.09 -7.85 -61.22
C SER A 113 -4.40 -8.65 -61.17
N ALA A 114 -5.21 -8.40 -60.12
CA ALA A 114 -6.67 -8.32 -60.22
C ALA A 114 -7.26 -7.45 -59.08
N LYS A 115 -7.90 -6.34 -59.48
CA LYS A 115 -8.73 -5.45 -58.65
C LYS A 115 -10.14 -6.04 -58.55
N PRO A 116 -10.78 -5.96 -57.37
CA PRO A 116 -12.15 -5.47 -57.34
C PRO A 116 -12.27 -4.21 -56.47
N SER A 117 -12.87 -3.16 -57.05
CA SER A 117 -13.42 -2.04 -56.31
C SER A 117 -14.55 -2.56 -55.41
N GLN A 118 -14.45 -2.33 -54.11
CA GLN A 118 -15.61 -2.16 -53.25
C GLN A 118 -15.43 -0.88 -52.44
N THR A 119 -16.21 0.11 -52.82
CA THR A 119 -16.47 1.32 -52.03
C THR A 119 -17.31 0.91 -50.83
N ILE A 120 -16.75 1.01 -49.62
CA ILE A 120 -17.53 1.06 -48.39
C ILE A 120 -17.16 2.37 -47.70
N ASN A 121 -17.92 3.43 -48.04
CA ASN A 121 -18.06 4.55 -47.14
C ASN A 121 -18.94 4.06 -45.98
N SER A 122 -18.34 3.82 -44.83
CA SER A 122 -19.07 3.74 -43.56
C SER A 122 -18.14 4.23 -42.46
N SER A 123 -18.43 5.47 -42.06
CA SER A 123 -17.87 6.18 -40.93
C SER A 123 -17.69 5.26 -39.72
N THR A 124 -16.45 4.92 -39.37
CA THR A 124 -16.16 4.34 -38.06
C THR A 124 -16.07 5.50 -37.08
N GLU A 125 -17.20 5.88 -36.51
CA GLU A 125 -17.17 6.61 -35.24
C GLU A 125 -16.47 5.70 -34.22
N PRO A 126 -15.43 6.16 -33.52
CA PRO A 126 -14.82 5.36 -32.46
C PRO A 126 -15.91 4.99 -31.45
N PRO A 127 -15.96 3.76 -30.93
CA PRO A 127 -16.95 3.40 -29.93
C PRO A 127 -16.70 4.31 -28.72
N LYS A 128 -17.62 5.23 -28.46
CA LYS A 128 -17.74 5.85 -27.14
C LYS A 128 -18.21 4.73 -26.23
N THR A 129 -17.27 4.00 -25.64
CA THR A 129 -17.56 3.03 -24.59
C THR A 129 -18.02 3.82 -23.37
N VAL A 130 -19.31 4.18 -23.35
CA VAL A 130 -19.94 4.84 -22.23
C VAL A 130 -19.95 3.83 -21.09
N GLY A 131 -19.20 4.12 -20.03
CA GLY A 131 -19.14 3.26 -18.85
C GLY A 131 -20.54 3.02 -18.27
N VAL A 132 -20.75 1.84 -17.71
CA VAL A 132 -22.03 1.46 -17.11
C VAL A 132 -21.99 1.78 -15.62
N PRO A 133 -23.02 2.44 -15.06
CA PRO A 133 -23.11 2.60 -13.62
C PRO A 133 -23.31 1.26 -12.89
N GLU A 134 -22.81 1.18 -11.66
CA GLU A 134 -23.05 0.02 -10.80
C GLU A 134 -24.55 -0.18 -10.50
N ALA A 135 -24.94 -1.42 -10.25
CA ALA A 135 -26.28 -1.77 -9.77
C ALA A 135 -26.51 -1.27 -8.33
N GLU A 136 -27.76 -1.02 -7.98
CA GLU A 136 -28.13 -0.59 -6.63
C GLU A 136 -28.31 -1.78 -5.68
N VAL A 137 -27.94 -1.59 -4.42
CA VAL A 137 -28.12 -2.54 -3.33
C VAL A 137 -28.91 -1.91 -2.18
N LYS A 138 -29.70 -2.71 -1.47
CA LYS A 138 -30.50 -2.22 -0.33
C LYS A 138 -29.66 -1.90 0.90
N ALA A 139 -28.62 -2.69 1.14
CA ALA A 139 -27.68 -2.50 2.25
C ALA A 139 -26.39 -3.29 1.97
N ARG A 140 -25.23 -2.64 2.08
CA ARG A 140 -23.91 -3.28 2.03
C ARG A 140 -22.97 -2.54 2.99
N ALA A 141 -22.13 -3.25 3.73
CA ALA A 141 -20.99 -2.63 4.39
C ALA A 141 -19.87 -2.48 3.36
N VAL A 142 -19.39 -1.26 3.17
CA VAL A 142 -18.34 -0.95 2.21
C VAL A 142 -17.14 -0.31 2.90
N PRO A 143 -15.92 -0.64 2.47
CA PRO A 143 -14.73 0.02 2.99
C PRO A 143 -14.64 1.47 2.48
N VAL A 144 -14.28 2.39 3.36
CA VAL A 144 -13.92 3.77 3.03
C VAL A 144 -12.55 4.04 3.62
N TYR A 145 -11.64 4.55 2.79
CA TYR A 145 -10.32 4.95 3.25
C TYR A 145 -10.31 6.42 3.68
N TRP A 146 -9.62 6.70 4.78
CA TRP A 146 -9.45 8.01 5.38
C TRP A 146 -7.97 8.34 5.55
N VAL A 147 -7.64 9.62 5.59
CA VAL A 147 -6.29 10.08 5.91
C VAL A 147 -6.20 10.27 7.43
N GLY A 148 -5.14 9.76 8.04
CA GLY A 148 -4.85 9.94 9.46
C GLY A 148 -3.37 10.25 9.68
N ARG A 149 -3.06 10.94 10.78
CA ARG A 149 -1.67 11.28 11.13
C ARG A 149 -0.91 10.02 11.54
N THR A 150 0.32 9.88 11.06
CA THR A 150 1.23 8.85 11.56
C THR A 150 1.79 9.28 12.92
N ILE A 151 1.62 8.44 13.93
CA ILE A 151 2.09 8.69 15.30
C ILE A 151 3.38 7.89 15.52
N GLY A 152 4.40 8.53 16.09
CA GLY A 152 5.66 7.86 16.43
C GLY A 152 6.57 7.54 15.23
N ASN A 153 6.27 8.05 14.03
CA ASN A 153 7.16 7.96 12.88
C ASN A 153 7.23 9.35 12.22
N ASP A 154 8.43 9.91 12.13
CA ASP A 154 8.71 11.26 11.61
C ASP A 154 9.14 11.25 10.13
N THR A 155 9.19 10.07 9.50
CA THR A 155 9.55 9.91 8.10
C THR A 155 8.33 9.91 7.19
N GLY A 156 8.51 10.31 5.92
CA GLY A 156 7.46 10.27 4.90
C GLY A 156 6.48 11.45 4.96
N ALA A 157 5.22 11.21 4.57
CA ALA A 157 4.19 12.25 4.47
C ALA A 157 3.64 12.73 5.83
N GLY A 158 4.00 12.08 6.94
CA GLY A 158 3.39 12.31 8.25
C GLY A 158 1.91 11.90 8.36
N VAL A 159 1.33 11.39 7.27
CA VAL A 159 -0.05 10.91 7.18
C VAL A 159 -0.11 9.62 6.35
N ARG A 160 -1.09 8.77 6.63
CA ARG A 160 -1.33 7.50 5.93
C ARG A 160 -2.83 7.19 5.83
N LEU A 161 -3.15 6.18 5.04
CA LEU A 161 -4.51 5.71 4.83
C LEU A 161 -4.94 4.70 5.90
N TYR A 162 -6.07 4.98 6.53
CA TYR A 162 -6.77 4.10 7.47
C TYR A 162 -8.10 3.68 6.86
N ARG A 163 -8.63 2.51 7.24
CA ARG A 163 -9.88 1.98 6.69
C ARG A 163 -10.95 1.87 7.76
N THR A 164 -12.13 2.40 7.47
CA THR A 164 -13.35 2.07 8.21
C THR A 164 -14.34 1.39 7.27
N PHE A 165 -15.44 0.88 7.81
CA PHE A 165 -16.54 0.41 6.99
C PHE A 165 -17.79 1.19 7.31
N THR A 166 -18.52 1.54 6.26
CA THR A 166 -19.77 2.27 6.38
C THR A 166 -20.88 1.43 5.77
N ARG A 167 -22.03 1.40 6.43
CA ARG A 167 -23.23 0.80 5.86
C ARG A 167 -23.85 1.78 4.86
N ILE A 168 -23.92 1.37 3.60
CA ILE A 168 -24.52 2.16 2.52
C ILE A 168 -25.73 1.47 1.90
N SER A 169 -26.53 2.23 1.18
CA SER A 169 -27.62 1.79 0.31
C SER A 169 -27.57 2.59 -0.99
N GLY A 170 -27.98 2.02 -2.12
CA GLY A 170 -27.81 2.63 -3.44
C GLY A 170 -26.65 1.98 -4.19
N ARG A 171 -25.86 2.75 -4.94
CA ARG A 171 -24.71 2.23 -5.73
C ARG A 171 -23.44 2.21 -4.86
N PRO A 172 -22.94 1.04 -4.42
CA PRO A 172 -21.84 0.93 -3.46
C PRO A 172 -20.65 1.84 -3.71
N THR A 173 -20.06 1.82 -4.91
CA THR A 173 -18.84 2.60 -5.19
C THR A 173 -19.14 4.10 -5.20
N LEU A 174 -20.27 4.52 -5.79
CA LEU A 174 -20.67 5.92 -5.80
C LEU A 174 -20.90 6.44 -4.38
N GLU A 175 -21.61 5.67 -3.55
CA GLU A 175 -21.90 6.08 -2.17
C GLU A 175 -20.64 6.09 -1.30
N ALA A 176 -19.71 5.13 -1.47
CA ALA A 176 -18.43 5.16 -0.75
C ALA A 176 -17.61 6.42 -1.07
N VAL A 177 -17.55 6.83 -2.35
CA VAL A 177 -16.86 8.09 -2.74
C VAL A 177 -17.62 9.31 -2.22
N ARG A 178 -18.95 9.28 -2.15
CA ARG A 178 -19.75 10.35 -1.52
C ARG A 178 -19.46 10.49 -0.03
N THR A 179 -19.45 9.38 0.71
CA THR A 179 -19.06 9.36 2.12
C THR A 179 -17.65 9.93 2.29
N MET A 180 -16.68 9.48 1.49
CA MET A 180 -15.31 9.99 1.51
C MET A 180 -15.20 11.51 1.23
N THR A 181 -16.07 12.06 0.37
CA THR A 181 -16.00 13.46 -0.10
C THR A 181 -16.91 14.42 0.68
N SER A 182 -17.83 13.91 1.51
CA SER A 182 -18.88 14.73 2.13
C SER A 182 -19.05 14.48 3.63
N GLU A 183 -18.66 13.33 4.16
CA GLU A 183 -18.88 12.96 5.55
C GLU A 183 -17.60 13.07 6.39
N LYS A 184 -17.75 13.34 7.68
CA LYS A 184 -16.65 13.26 8.65
C LYS A 184 -16.57 11.83 9.18
N SER A 185 -15.34 11.30 9.29
CA SER A 185 -15.11 10.02 9.98
C SER A 185 -15.67 10.04 11.40
N SER A 186 -16.20 8.90 11.85
CA SER A 186 -16.58 8.69 13.25
C SER A 186 -15.35 8.71 14.17
N ASP A 187 -14.17 8.39 13.63
CA ASP A 187 -12.90 8.53 14.31
C ASP A 187 -12.38 9.97 14.26
N PRO A 188 -12.17 10.65 15.41
CA PRO A 188 -11.70 12.03 15.43
C PRO A 188 -10.29 12.25 14.85
N ASP A 189 -9.44 11.22 14.76
CA ASP A 189 -8.09 11.33 14.20
C ASP A 189 -8.02 11.07 12.68
N TYR A 190 -9.14 10.65 12.08
CA TYR A 190 -9.29 10.43 10.65
C TYR A 190 -10.03 11.60 9.98
N TYR A 191 -9.58 11.97 8.80
CA TYR A 191 -10.16 13.04 8.00
C TYR A 191 -10.06 12.73 6.50
N SER A 192 -10.65 13.60 5.67
CA SER A 192 -10.57 13.49 4.22
C SER A 192 -10.26 14.86 3.62
N PRO A 193 -9.16 15.02 2.85
CA PRO A 193 -8.88 16.23 2.07
C PRO A 193 -9.89 16.47 0.93
N TRP A 194 -10.73 15.48 0.63
CA TRP A 194 -11.74 15.60 -0.41
C TRP A 194 -13.00 16.34 0.04
N ILE A 195 -13.12 16.71 1.32
CA ILE A 195 -14.31 17.36 1.86
C ILE A 195 -14.63 18.64 1.09
N GLY A 196 -15.86 18.74 0.61
CA GLY A 196 -16.33 19.84 -0.23
C GLY A 196 -16.23 19.59 -1.74
N SER A 197 -15.63 18.46 -2.15
CA SER A 197 -15.77 17.94 -3.52
C SER A 197 -17.18 17.37 -3.72
N ALA A 198 -17.65 17.32 -4.96
CA ALA A 198 -18.98 16.79 -5.27
C ALA A 198 -18.90 15.73 -6.37
N VAL A 199 -19.23 14.48 -6.05
CA VAL A 199 -19.24 13.37 -7.01
C VAL A 199 -20.51 13.46 -7.87
N ASN A 200 -20.33 13.38 -9.19
CA ASN A 200 -21.43 13.29 -10.14
C ASN A 200 -21.84 11.84 -10.36
N SER A 201 -20.90 11.00 -10.80
CA SER A 201 -21.16 9.60 -11.14
C SER A 201 -19.92 8.74 -11.01
N VAL A 202 -20.14 7.42 -10.87
CA VAL A 202 -19.10 6.40 -11.02
C VAL A 202 -19.59 5.40 -12.05
N THR A 203 -18.76 5.10 -13.04
CA THR A 203 -19.08 4.16 -14.12
C THR A 203 -17.89 3.26 -14.41
N LYS A 204 -18.16 2.03 -14.86
CA LYS A 204 -17.14 1.03 -15.19
C LYS A 204 -17.22 0.63 -16.66
N SER A 205 -16.07 0.50 -17.31
CA SER A 205 -15.92 0.01 -18.68
C SER A 205 -14.67 -0.87 -18.76
N GLY A 206 -14.85 -2.20 -18.79
CA GLY A 206 -13.72 -3.12 -18.65
C GLY A 206 -12.99 -2.92 -17.33
N ASP A 207 -11.67 -2.67 -17.41
CA ASP A 207 -10.79 -2.43 -16.26
C ASP A 207 -10.64 -0.95 -15.89
N LEU A 208 -11.41 -0.08 -16.54
CA LEU A 208 -11.42 1.35 -16.28
C LEU A 208 -12.67 1.75 -15.49
N VAL A 209 -12.45 2.41 -14.36
CA VAL A 209 -13.49 3.04 -13.56
C VAL A 209 -13.36 4.55 -13.68
N THR A 210 -14.38 5.19 -14.22
CA THR A 210 -14.45 6.66 -14.30
C THR A 210 -15.20 7.20 -13.10
N VAL A 211 -14.53 8.01 -12.29
CA VAL A 211 -15.13 8.79 -11.20
C VAL A 211 -15.25 10.23 -11.68
N ASP A 212 -16.48 10.62 -12.03
CA ASP A 212 -16.78 11.96 -12.50
C ASP A 212 -17.25 12.84 -11.35
N PHE A 213 -16.64 14.01 -11.24
CA PHE A 213 -16.94 15.03 -10.24
C PHE A 213 -17.70 16.19 -10.88
N LYS A 214 -18.65 16.75 -10.15
CA LYS A 214 -19.22 18.08 -10.45
C LYS A 214 -18.24 19.19 -10.05
N LEU A 215 -17.50 18.94 -8.96
CA LEU A 215 -16.51 19.83 -8.37
C LEU A 215 -15.39 18.98 -7.76
N LEU A 216 -14.16 19.20 -8.23
CA LEU A 216 -12.94 18.62 -7.69
C LEU A 216 -12.46 19.36 -6.42
N PRO A 217 -11.57 18.74 -5.61
CA PRO A 217 -11.03 19.38 -4.43
C PRO A 217 -10.26 20.65 -4.80
N ARG A 218 -10.46 21.70 -4.00
CA ARG A 218 -9.75 22.99 -4.14
C ARG A 218 -8.57 23.15 -3.17
N GLU A 219 -8.46 22.24 -2.21
CA GLU A 219 -7.37 22.20 -1.26
C GLU A 219 -6.02 22.03 -1.98
N LYS A 220 -4.96 22.61 -1.42
CA LYS A 220 -3.60 22.43 -1.91
C LYS A 220 -2.79 21.75 -0.83
N LEU A 221 -2.14 20.65 -1.19
CA LEU A 221 -1.33 19.85 -0.29
C LEU A 221 0.12 19.87 -0.77
N ASP A 222 1.05 19.59 0.15
CA ASP A 222 2.41 19.25 -0.26
C ASP A 222 2.41 17.95 -1.09
N PRO A 223 3.45 17.70 -1.89
CA PRO A 223 3.46 16.58 -2.82
C PRO A 223 3.23 15.21 -2.17
N ALA A 224 3.73 14.99 -0.95
CA ALA A 224 3.62 13.69 -0.28
C ALA A 224 2.20 13.47 0.25
N ALA A 225 1.61 14.47 0.91
CA ALA A 225 0.22 14.40 1.35
C ALA A 225 -0.77 14.35 0.17
N ALA A 226 -0.50 15.06 -0.92
CA ALA A 226 -1.30 14.99 -2.15
C ALA A 226 -1.34 13.59 -2.75
N ASN A 227 -0.21 12.87 -2.71
CA ASN A 227 -0.15 11.47 -3.15
C ASN A 227 -1.02 10.56 -2.27
N ILE A 228 -0.95 10.71 -0.93
CA ILE A 228 -1.82 9.96 0.00
C ILE A 228 -3.29 10.27 -0.26
N ALA A 229 -3.66 11.55 -0.42
CA ALA A 229 -5.02 11.97 -0.70
C ALA A 229 -5.53 11.43 -2.07
N THR A 230 -4.67 11.40 -3.08
CA THR A 230 -5.00 10.79 -4.38
C THR A 230 -5.24 9.29 -4.24
N GLN A 231 -4.38 8.60 -3.49
CA GLN A 231 -4.53 7.17 -3.23
C GLN A 231 -5.75 6.84 -2.35
N GLN A 232 -6.21 7.76 -1.51
CA GLN A 232 -7.47 7.60 -0.76
C GLN A 232 -8.66 7.28 -1.69
N LEU A 233 -8.78 7.99 -2.82
CA LEU A 233 -9.81 7.73 -3.82
C LEU A 233 -9.63 6.35 -4.47
N VAL A 234 -8.40 6.06 -4.91
CA VAL A 234 -8.09 4.79 -5.60
C VAL A 234 -8.39 3.61 -4.69
N TYR A 235 -7.91 3.65 -3.45
CA TYR A 235 -8.11 2.60 -2.45
C TYR A 235 -9.57 2.41 -2.10
N THR A 236 -10.33 3.50 -1.91
CA THR A 236 -11.78 3.43 -1.64
C THR A 236 -12.53 2.77 -2.79
N VAL A 237 -12.31 3.20 -4.03
CA VAL A 237 -13.02 2.65 -5.20
C VAL A 237 -12.72 1.17 -5.40
N GLN A 238 -11.43 0.81 -5.40
CA GLN A 238 -11.01 -0.58 -5.65
C GLN A 238 -11.45 -1.54 -4.56
N ALA A 239 -11.42 -1.13 -3.29
CA ALA A 239 -11.84 -1.98 -2.18
C ALA A 239 -13.36 -2.26 -2.21
N VAL A 240 -14.17 -1.31 -2.66
CA VAL A 240 -15.62 -1.55 -2.85
C VAL A 240 -15.89 -2.54 -3.98
N LEU A 241 -15.11 -2.44 -5.07
CA LEU A 241 -15.19 -3.32 -6.23
C LEU A 241 -14.62 -4.72 -5.96
N GLY A 242 -13.76 -4.84 -4.94
CA GLY A 242 -13.04 -6.07 -4.65
C GLY A 242 -11.98 -6.41 -5.69
N ASP A 243 -11.40 -5.40 -6.34
CA ASP A 243 -10.44 -5.57 -7.43
C ASP A 243 -9.42 -4.42 -7.44
N SER A 244 -8.18 -4.74 -7.05
CA SER A 244 -7.06 -3.80 -6.96
C SER A 244 -6.43 -3.46 -8.32
N SER A 245 -6.79 -4.18 -9.38
CA SER A 245 -6.25 -3.97 -10.74
C SER A 245 -6.97 -2.88 -11.52
N GLN A 246 -8.18 -2.49 -11.09
CA GLN A 246 -9.02 -1.50 -11.75
C GLN A 246 -8.35 -0.12 -11.78
N GLN A 247 -8.21 0.46 -12.96
CA GLN A 247 -7.61 1.79 -13.15
C GLN A 247 -8.67 2.89 -12.97
N ILE A 248 -8.31 3.99 -12.30
CA ILE A 248 -9.26 5.04 -11.91
C ILE A 248 -9.05 6.30 -12.76
N LEU A 249 -9.98 6.59 -13.67
CA LEU A 249 -10.02 7.84 -14.41
C LEU A 249 -10.80 8.89 -13.61
N VAL A 250 -10.17 10.02 -13.28
CA VAL A 250 -10.85 11.12 -12.58
C VAL A 250 -11.20 12.22 -13.57
N THR A 251 -12.49 12.54 -13.65
CA THR A 251 -13.00 13.61 -14.52
C THR A 251 -13.72 14.68 -13.71
N GLU A 252 -13.76 15.91 -14.22
CA GLU A 252 -14.67 16.95 -13.77
C GLU A 252 -15.59 17.31 -14.94
N GLN A 253 -16.90 17.10 -14.75
CA GLN A 253 -17.92 17.37 -15.76
C GLN A 253 -17.60 16.68 -17.11
N GLY A 254 -17.12 15.44 -17.03
CA GLY A 254 -16.74 14.60 -18.17
C GLY A 254 -15.37 14.91 -18.79
N GLN A 255 -14.62 15.89 -18.28
CA GLN A 255 -13.27 16.20 -18.77
C GLN A 255 -12.21 15.62 -17.83
N ALA A 256 -11.23 14.91 -18.37
CA ALA A 256 -10.13 14.35 -17.57
C ALA A 256 -9.32 15.47 -16.90
N THR A 257 -9.09 15.34 -15.59
CA THR A 257 -8.23 16.28 -14.88
C THR A 257 -6.76 15.94 -15.09
N ARG A 258 -5.91 16.97 -15.04
CA ARG A 258 -4.44 16.84 -15.07
C ARG A 258 -3.79 17.17 -13.73
N GLU A 259 -4.58 17.57 -12.74
CA GLU A 259 -4.11 18.06 -11.46
C GLU A 259 -5.08 17.63 -10.35
N LEU A 260 -4.54 17.27 -9.19
CA LEU A 260 -5.29 17.11 -7.94
C LEU A 260 -4.48 17.72 -6.81
N PHE A 261 -5.16 18.38 -5.87
CA PHE A 261 -4.54 18.94 -4.67
C PHE A 261 -3.37 19.93 -4.91
N GLY A 262 -3.39 20.67 -6.02
CA GLY A 262 -2.28 21.57 -6.38
C GLY A 262 -1.09 20.89 -7.06
N GLN A 263 -1.18 19.58 -7.33
CA GLN A 263 -0.09 18.77 -7.88
C GLN A 263 -0.47 18.17 -9.24
N ALA A 264 0.42 18.30 -10.21
CA ALA A 264 0.24 17.68 -11.52
C ALA A 264 0.19 16.16 -11.38
N LEU A 265 -0.77 15.52 -12.04
CA LEU A 265 -0.85 14.07 -12.10
C LEU A 265 0.25 13.55 -13.03
N SER A 266 1.00 12.56 -12.58
CA SER A 266 2.05 11.89 -13.38
C SER A 266 1.47 11.07 -14.54
N GLY A 267 0.16 10.84 -14.54
CA GLY A 267 -0.59 10.16 -15.62
C GLY A 267 -2.01 9.85 -15.20
N GLN A 268 -2.87 9.60 -16.18
CA GLN A 268 -4.18 8.99 -15.99
C GLN A 268 -4.36 7.83 -16.99
N PRO A 269 -5.14 6.80 -16.65
CA PRO A 269 -5.85 6.62 -15.37
C PRO A 269 -4.92 6.30 -14.19
N LEU A 270 -5.38 6.57 -12.98
CA LEU A 270 -4.63 6.35 -11.74
C LEU A 270 -4.57 4.87 -11.40
N SER A 271 -3.39 4.41 -10.99
CA SER A 271 -3.16 3.04 -10.49
C SER A 271 -2.97 3.04 -8.98
N ARG A 272 -3.19 1.88 -8.36
CA ARG A 272 -2.97 1.67 -6.92
C ARG A 272 -1.47 1.76 -6.61
N ALA A 273 -1.11 2.59 -5.64
CA ALA A 273 0.24 2.59 -5.07
C ALA A 273 0.47 1.36 -4.20
N GLN A 274 1.73 1.00 -3.95
CA GLN A 274 2.09 -0.07 -3.01
C GLN A 274 1.50 0.20 -1.63
N ALA A 275 0.87 -0.81 -1.04
CA ALA A 275 0.17 -0.68 0.25
C ALA A 275 1.08 -0.17 1.37
N MET A 276 2.32 -0.66 1.42
CA MET A 276 3.32 -0.27 2.43
C MET A 276 3.72 1.21 2.34
N ASP A 277 3.56 1.83 1.18
CA ASP A 277 3.94 3.24 0.96
C ASP A 277 2.82 4.20 1.39
N VAL A 278 1.56 3.74 1.49
CA VAL A 278 0.40 4.63 1.65
C VAL A 278 -0.57 4.28 2.77
N GLN A 279 -0.72 2.99 3.13
CA GLN A 279 -1.60 2.57 4.23
C GLN A 279 -0.87 2.61 5.57
N ALA A 280 -1.59 2.94 6.64
CA ALA A 280 -1.11 2.84 8.00
C ALA A 280 -0.66 1.41 8.30
N LEU A 281 0.47 1.19 8.97
CA LEU A 281 1.02 -0.17 9.13
C LEU A 281 0.22 -1.02 10.14
N VAL A 282 -0.60 -0.41 10.97
CA VAL A 282 -1.53 -1.10 11.87
C VAL A 282 -2.74 -0.21 12.13
N TRP A 283 -3.93 -0.79 12.18
CA TRP A 283 -5.16 -0.10 12.58
C TRP A 283 -6.19 -1.06 13.19
N ILE A 284 -7.11 -0.52 13.97
CA ILE A 284 -8.24 -1.20 14.59
C ILE A 284 -9.47 -1.07 13.69
N GLU A 285 -10.12 -2.18 13.43
CA GLU A 285 -11.36 -2.25 12.64
C GLU A 285 -12.58 -2.48 13.53
N SER A 286 -12.41 -3.21 14.62
CA SER A 286 -13.43 -3.37 15.65
C SER A 286 -12.79 -3.53 17.02
N PRO A 287 -13.39 -2.99 18.09
CA PRO A 287 -14.56 -2.10 18.09
C PRO A 287 -14.30 -0.73 17.42
N GLU A 288 -15.37 -0.13 16.89
CA GLU A 288 -15.30 1.24 16.33
C GLU A 288 -15.20 2.31 17.42
N GLN A 289 -14.87 3.53 17.02
CA GLN A 289 -14.78 4.68 17.91
C GLN A 289 -16.11 4.91 18.66
N LYS A 290 -16.02 5.06 19.98
CA LYS A 290 -17.13 5.21 20.94
C LYS A 290 -18.09 4.02 21.00
N ALA A 291 -17.71 2.86 20.46
CA ALA A 291 -18.53 1.67 20.57
C ALA A 291 -18.74 1.25 22.04
N THR A 292 -19.93 0.74 22.32
CA THR A 292 -20.26 0.16 23.63
C THR A 292 -20.18 -1.36 23.55
N VAL A 293 -19.27 -1.96 24.29
CA VAL A 293 -18.95 -3.39 24.25
C VAL A 293 -19.16 -4.07 25.60
N ARG A 294 -19.20 -5.40 25.61
CA ARG A 294 -19.20 -6.21 26.84
C ARG A 294 -17.80 -6.78 27.08
N SER A 295 -17.51 -7.08 28.35
CA SER A 295 -16.30 -7.82 28.72
C SER A 295 -16.56 -9.34 28.62
N PRO A 296 -15.66 -10.13 28.02
CA PRO A 296 -14.37 -9.72 27.47
C PRO A 296 -14.49 -9.01 26.11
N VAL A 297 -13.66 -8.00 25.91
CA VAL A 297 -13.62 -7.21 24.67
C VAL A 297 -12.80 -7.95 23.62
N THR A 298 -13.35 -8.15 22.43
CA THR A 298 -12.62 -8.67 21.28
C THR A 298 -12.23 -7.52 20.37
N VAL A 299 -10.95 -7.42 20.06
CA VAL A 299 -10.38 -6.41 19.17
C VAL A 299 -9.90 -7.11 17.90
N ARG A 300 -10.22 -6.53 16.75
CA ARG A 300 -9.77 -6.97 15.43
C ARG A 300 -9.21 -5.80 14.67
N GLY A 301 -8.23 -6.07 13.85
CA GLY A 301 -7.67 -5.09 12.94
C GLY A 301 -6.75 -5.75 11.94
N THR A 302 -6.05 -4.93 11.19
CA THR A 302 -5.07 -5.36 10.19
C THR A 302 -3.74 -4.71 10.51
N ALA A 303 -2.64 -5.44 10.33
CA ALA A 303 -1.30 -4.89 10.44
C ALA A 303 -0.34 -5.52 9.44
N ALA A 304 0.65 -4.76 8.99
CA ALA A 304 1.84 -5.23 8.30
C ALA A 304 3.03 -5.22 9.28
N ALA A 305 2.96 -6.10 10.27
CA ALA A 305 3.88 -6.11 11.40
C ALA A 305 5.19 -6.87 11.12
N TYR A 306 6.34 -6.29 11.50
CA TYR A 306 7.61 -7.03 11.56
C TYR A 306 7.47 -8.18 12.58
N GLU A 307 7.98 -9.37 12.23
CA GLU A 307 7.80 -10.61 13.02
C GLU A 307 6.34 -10.92 13.40
N ALA A 308 5.40 -10.44 12.59
CA ALA A 308 3.97 -10.56 12.82
C ALA A 308 3.48 -10.04 14.18
N THR A 309 4.25 -9.21 14.90
CA THR A 309 3.92 -8.82 16.28
C THR A 309 3.27 -7.45 16.35
N VAL A 310 2.05 -7.39 16.90
CA VAL A 310 1.32 -6.15 17.17
C VAL A 310 1.21 -5.94 18.67
N ASN A 311 1.67 -4.79 19.15
CA ASN A 311 1.57 -4.43 20.56
C ASN A 311 0.27 -3.69 20.81
N TRP A 312 -0.30 -3.84 22.00
CA TRP A 312 -1.51 -3.12 22.35
C TRP A 312 -1.54 -2.75 23.82
N GLN A 313 -2.23 -1.65 24.11
CA GLN A 313 -2.59 -1.25 25.46
C GLN A 313 -4.01 -0.71 25.52
N ALA A 314 -4.63 -0.84 26.68
CA ALA A 314 -5.91 -0.24 27.01
C ALA A 314 -5.74 0.55 28.31
N THR A 315 -6.06 1.85 28.26
CA THR A 315 -5.95 2.76 29.39
C THR A 315 -7.34 3.23 29.81
N ASN A 316 -7.73 2.93 31.05
CA ASN A 316 -9.01 3.43 31.60
C ASN A 316 -8.91 4.94 31.81
N LEU A 317 -9.80 5.71 31.17
CA LEU A 317 -9.69 7.16 31.17
C LEU A 317 -9.95 7.79 32.54
N LYS A 318 -10.70 7.11 33.41
CA LYS A 318 -11.03 7.57 34.77
C LYS A 318 -10.01 7.11 35.81
N THR A 319 -9.74 5.80 35.87
CA THR A 319 -8.88 5.21 36.91
C THR A 319 -7.40 5.21 36.55
N LYS A 320 -7.06 5.49 35.28
CA LYS A 320 -5.70 5.40 34.72
C LYS A 320 -5.08 4.00 34.80
N THR A 321 -5.89 2.97 35.03
CA THR A 321 -5.44 1.59 34.95
C THR A 321 -5.05 1.25 33.53
N VAL A 322 -3.88 0.63 33.35
CA VAL A 322 -3.36 0.20 32.04
C VAL A 322 -3.32 -1.33 31.99
N VAL A 323 -3.90 -1.90 30.95
CA VAL A 323 -3.76 -3.30 30.58
C VAL A 323 -3.01 -3.34 29.24
N LYS A 324 -1.93 -4.12 29.14
CA LYS A 324 -1.13 -4.19 27.92
C LYS A 324 -0.68 -5.62 27.65
N ASN A 325 -0.55 -5.95 26.37
CA ASN A 325 0.04 -7.22 25.90
C ASN A 325 0.41 -7.07 24.42
N TYR A 326 0.69 -8.17 23.75
CA TYR A 326 0.82 -8.25 22.31
C TYR A 326 -0.14 -9.29 21.73
N THR A 327 -0.25 -9.30 20.41
CA THR A 327 -0.86 -10.36 19.61
C THR A 327 -0.05 -10.55 18.33
N ASN A 328 -0.41 -11.55 17.53
CA ASN A 328 0.19 -11.77 16.24
C ASN A 328 -0.80 -11.59 15.10
N THR A 329 -0.31 -11.08 13.96
CA THR A 329 -0.97 -11.22 12.67
C THR A 329 -0.83 -12.66 12.17
N GLN A 330 -1.67 -13.06 11.21
CA GLN A 330 -1.55 -14.38 10.56
C GLN A 330 -0.28 -14.50 9.71
N GLU A 331 0.16 -13.39 9.10
CA GLU A 331 1.43 -13.30 8.36
C GLU A 331 2.20 -12.03 8.75
N GLY A 332 3.52 -12.12 8.84
CA GLY A 332 4.41 -10.99 9.11
C GLY A 332 4.78 -10.22 7.83
N MET A 333 5.03 -8.92 7.96
CA MET A 333 5.44 -8.01 6.88
C MET A 333 4.46 -7.92 5.68
N LYS A 334 3.26 -8.48 5.82
CA LYS A 334 2.12 -8.28 4.93
C LYS A 334 0.95 -7.80 5.74
N PHE A 335 0.09 -6.98 5.14
CA PHE A 335 -1.16 -6.57 5.77
C PHE A 335 -2.01 -7.82 6.03
N SER A 336 -2.08 -8.21 7.29
CA SER A 336 -2.72 -9.43 7.72
C SER A 336 -3.61 -9.12 8.92
N PRO A 337 -4.76 -9.80 9.06
CA PRO A 337 -5.62 -9.60 10.20
C PRO A 337 -4.92 -10.05 11.49
N PHE A 338 -5.18 -9.32 12.57
CA PHE A 338 -4.91 -9.74 13.94
C PHE A 338 -6.22 -9.77 14.73
N THR A 339 -6.25 -10.54 15.81
CA THR A 339 -7.36 -10.54 16.77
C THR A 339 -6.83 -10.82 18.16
N PHE A 340 -7.39 -10.17 19.17
CA PHE A 340 -7.15 -10.53 20.56
C PHE A 340 -8.39 -10.28 21.41
N THR A 341 -8.41 -10.89 22.59
CA THR A 341 -9.48 -10.73 23.57
C THR A 341 -8.89 -10.31 24.91
N THR A 342 -9.49 -9.31 25.55
CA THR A 342 -9.03 -8.80 26.85
C THR A 342 -10.19 -8.56 27.82
N LYS A 343 -9.96 -8.82 29.10
CA LYS A 343 -10.93 -8.54 30.17
C LYS A 343 -10.70 -7.13 30.69
N LEU A 344 -11.65 -6.24 30.43
CA LEU A 344 -11.65 -4.88 30.94
C LEU A 344 -12.80 -4.73 31.95
N ALA A 345 -12.57 -3.95 33.00
CA ALA A 345 -13.62 -3.57 33.93
C ALA A 345 -14.58 -2.55 33.27
N PRO A 346 -15.84 -2.43 33.75
CA PRO A 346 -16.76 -1.43 33.25
C PRO A 346 -16.19 -0.01 33.33
N GLY A 347 -16.41 0.78 32.27
CA GLY A 347 -15.91 2.15 32.16
C GLY A 347 -15.47 2.53 30.76
N GLU A 348 -14.95 3.76 30.63
CA GLU A 348 -14.41 4.30 29.38
C GLU A 348 -12.92 4.00 29.27
N TRP A 349 -12.50 3.45 28.13
CA TRP A 349 -11.15 3.02 27.86
C TRP A 349 -10.64 3.61 26.55
N GLN A 350 -9.39 4.03 26.52
CA GLN A 350 -8.64 4.27 25.29
C GLN A 350 -7.87 3.00 24.95
N LEU A 351 -8.24 2.37 23.85
CA LEU A 351 -7.56 1.23 23.25
C LEU A 351 -6.55 1.74 22.22
N GLU A 352 -5.34 1.21 22.24
CA GLU A 352 -4.27 1.55 21.31
C GLU A 352 -3.62 0.27 20.80
N VAL A 353 -3.37 0.21 19.50
CA VAL A 353 -2.50 -0.78 18.86
C VAL A 353 -1.34 -0.04 18.22
N PHE A 354 -0.15 -0.62 18.28
CA PHE A 354 1.05 0.05 17.81
C PHE A 354 2.17 -0.94 17.50
N MET A 355 3.15 -0.43 16.78
CA MET A 355 4.41 -1.10 16.47
C MET A 355 5.51 -0.59 17.41
N LEU A 356 6.59 -1.35 17.49
CA LEU A 356 7.82 -0.91 18.15
C LEU A 356 8.92 -0.78 17.10
N SER A 357 9.65 0.32 17.16
CA SER A 357 10.85 0.53 16.34
C SER A 357 11.86 -0.57 16.62
N GLY A 358 12.37 -1.21 15.56
CA GLY A 358 13.43 -2.22 15.68
C GLY A 358 14.78 -1.62 16.07
N GLU A 359 14.97 -0.31 15.94
CA GLU A 359 16.24 0.38 16.26
C GLU A 359 16.43 0.57 17.77
N ASP A 360 15.38 1.02 18.45
CA ASP A 360 15.45 1.55 19.82
C ASP A 360 14.18 1.24 20.66
N GLY A 361 13.20 0.54 20.09
CA GLY A 361 12.01 0.08 20.81
C GLY A 361 11.00 1.18 21.15
N HIS A 362 11.10 2.38 20.58
CA HIS A 362 10.05 3.39 20.77
C HIS A 362 8.76 3.01 20.04
N ILE A 363 7.63 3.55 20.50
CA ILE A 363 6.31 3.30 19.91
C ILE A 363 6.21 4.00 18.55
N THR A 364 5.84 3.26 17.51
CA THR A 364 5.55 3.76 16.17
C THR A 364 4.18 3.30 15.69
N ASP A 365 3.67 3.97 14.67
CA ASP A 365 2.49 3.57 13.91
C ASP A 365 1.28 3.24 14.81
N THR A 366 0.88 4.19 15.67
CA THR A 366 -0.25 3.97 16.59
C THR A 366 -1.59 4.22 15.91
N ASP A 367 -2.56 3.35 16.20
CA ASP A 367 -3.98 3.62 16.00
C ASP A 367 -4.73 3.48 17.33
N SER A 368 -5.76 4.31 17.54
CA SER A 368 -6.50 4.33 18.80
C SER A 368 -8.01 4.31 18.61
N LYS A 369 -8.72 3.76 19.61
CA LYS A 369 -10.18 3.81 19.71
C LYS A 369 -10.59 4.04 21.16
N THR A 370 -11.46 4.99 21.43
CA THR A 370 -12.15 5.15 22.70
C THR A 370 -13.38 4.26 22.72
N ILE A 371 -13.55 3.43 23.75
CA ILE A 371 -14.68 2.50 23.89
C ILE A 371 -15.30 2.54 25.29
N PHE A 372 -16.56 2.11 25.38
CA PHE A 372 -17.29 1.97 26.64
C PHE A 372 -17.53 0.50 26.95
N VAL A 373 -17.00 0.01 28.06
CA VAL A 373 -17.21 -1.35 28.55
C VAL A 373 -18.36 -1.33 29.56
N LYS A 374 -19.39 -2.16 29.33
CA LYS A 374 -20.54 -2.35 30.23
C LYS A 374 -20.29 -3.36 31.33
#